data_AF-M7RS71-F1
#
_entry.id   AF-M7RS71-F1
#
_cell.length_a   1.000
_cell.length_b   1.000
_cell.length_c   1.000
_cell.angle_alpha   90.00
_cell.angle_beta   90.00
_cell.angle_gamma   90.00
#
_symmetry.space_group_name_H-M   'P 1'
#
loop_
_entity.id
_entity.type
_entity.pdbx_description
1 polymer ?
#
loop_
_entity_poly.entity_id
_entity_poly.type
_entity_poly.pdbx_seq_one_letter_code
_entity_poly.pdbx_strand_id
1 'polypeptide(L)' 'MPDYAKAWGYPMPEAVGIGELWMAKKLYPEKFHDIDMQKAANDWYQRFYRTDYQGVQ' A
#
# COMPACT_ATOMS: atom_id res chain seq x y z
N MET A 1 2.15 9.43 5.87
CA MET A 1 2.29 8.70 4.59
C MET A 1 2.64 7.28 4.95
N PRO A 2 1.95 6.25 4.42
CA PRO A 2 2.24 4.86 4.78
C PRO A 2 3.65 4.44 4.34
N ASP A 3 4.28 3.54 5.07
CA ASP A 3 5.63 3.03 4.76
C ASP A 3 5.74 2.32 3.40
N TYR A 4 4.64 1.84 2.84
CA TYR A 4 4.59 1.25 1.50
C TYR A 4 4.42 2.30 0.38
N ALA A 5 4.00 3.52 0.70
CA ALA A 5 3.86 4.60 -0.27
C ALA A 5 5.17 5.40 -0.38
N LYS A 6 6.28 4.72 -0.62
CA LYS A 6 7.59 5.38 -0.77
C LYS A 6 7.65 6.09 -2.14
N ALA A 7 7.27 7.36 -2.20
CA ALA A 7 7.46 8.21 -3.38
C ALA A 7 8.93 8.66 -3.51
N TRP A 8 9.86 7.71 -3.47
CA TRP A 8 11.29 7.95 -3.67
C TRP A 8 11.62 7.84 -5.17
N GLY A 9 12.69 8.50 -5.62
CA GLY A 9 13.10 8.52 -7.04
C GLY A 9 13.48 7.17 -7.66
N TYR A 10 13.41 6.07 -6.91
CA TYR A 10 13.67 4.71 -7.38
C TYR A 10 12.45 3.81 -7.09
N PRO A 11 11.98 3.01 -8.06
CA PRO A 11 10.81 2.17 -7.88
C PRO A 11 11.11 1.01 -6.92
N MET A 12 10.46 1.04 -5.76
CA MET A 12 10.41 -0.10 -4.83
C MET A 12 9.18 -0.97 -5.17
N PRO A 13 9.29 -2.30 -5.09
CA PRO A 13 8.18 -3.19 -5.46
C PRO A 13 6.93 -2.94 -4.62
N GLU A 14 7.04 -2.58 -3.34
CA GLU A 14 5.89 -2.21 -2.51
C GLU A 14 5.27 -0.84 -2.87
N ALA A 15 6.07 0.08 -3.42
CA ALA A 15 5.60 1.39 -3.88
C ALA A 15 4.76 1.27 -5.16
N VAL A 16 5.16 0.38 -6.06
CA VAL A 16 4.41 0.06 -7.28
C VAL A 16 3.19 -0.83 -6.95
N GLY A 17 3.35 -1.82 -6.06
CA GLY A 17 2.29 -2.80 -5.76
C GLY A 17 1.16 -2.29 -4.88
N ILE A 18 1.45 -1.43 -3.89
CA ILE A 18 0.46 -0.98 -2.89
C ILE A 18 0.44 0.54 -2.77
N GLY A 19 1.59 1.21 -2.97
CA GLY A 19 1.71 2.66 -2.89
C GLY A 19 0.84 3.40 -3.91
N GLU A 20 0.86 2.98 -5.17
CA GLU A 20 0.00 3.56 -6.23
C GLU A 20 -1.49 3.34 -5.97
N LEU A 21 -1.86 2.15 -5.48
CA LEU A 21 -3.25 1.81 -5.13
C LEU A 21 -3.76 2.68 -3.97
N TRP A 22 -2.91 2.94 -2.97
CA TRP A 22 -3.24 3.85 -1.88
C TRP A 22 -3.46 5.29 -2.35
N MET A 23 -2.58 5.78 -3.24
CA MET A 23 -2.74 7.11 -3.84
C MET A 23 -4.03 7.19 -4.67
N ALA A 24 -4.33 6.16 -5.46
CA ALA A 24 -5.54 6.10 -6.28
C ALA A 24 -6.81 6.16 -5.41
N LYS A 25 -6.87 5.40 -4.31
CA LYS A 25 -7.98 5.46 -3.35
C LYS A 25 -8.08 6.82 -2.64
N LYS A 26 -6.95 7.46 -2.32
CA LYS A 26 -6.96 8.79 -1.70
C LYS A 26 -7.44 9.89 -2.64
N LEU A 27 -7.07 9.84 -3.92
CA LEU A 27 -7.41 10.86 -4.91
C LEU A 27 -8.77 10.63 -5.58
N TYR A 28 -9.20 9.38 -5.71
CA TYR A 28 -10.45 8.99 -6.36
C TYR A 28 -11.25 7.98 -5.51
N PRO A 29 -11.64 8.34 -4.28
CA PRO A 29 -12.25 7.41 -3.33
C PRO A 29 -13.54 6.77 -3.84
N GLU A 30 -14.32 7.47 -4.66
CA GLU A 30 -15.56 6.93 -5.25
C GLU A 30 -15.31 5.77 -6.22
N LYS A 31 -14.16 5.79 -6.92
CA LYS A 31 -13.80 4.76 -7.89
C LYS A 31 -13.13 3.53 -7.26
N PHE A 32 -12.51 3.69 -6.11
CA PHE A 32 -11.74 2.66 -5.41
C PHE A 32 -12.32 2.37 -4.02
N HIS A 33 -13.63 2.53 -3.84
CA HIS A 33 -14.29 2.42 -2.54
C HIS A 33 -14.23 0.98 -1.99
N ASP A 34 -14.27 -0.01 -2.88
CA ASP A 34 -14.21 -1.46 -2.64
C ASP A 34 -12.83 -1.98 -2.22
N ILE A 35 -11.76 -1.20 -2.42
CA ILE A 35 -10.40 -1.62 -2.08
C ILE A 35 -10.14 -1.54 -0.57
N ASP A 36 -9.87 -2.67 0.06
CA ASP A 36 -9.35 -2.73 1.42
C ASP A 36 -7.81 -2.58 1.43
N MET A 37 -7.34 -1.38 1.77
CA MET A 37 -5.91 -1.08 1.84
C MET A 37 -5.18 -1.82 2.98
N GLN A 38 -5.88 -2.13 4.07
CA GLN A 38 -5.29 -2.86 5.20
C GLN A 38 -5.04 -4.31 4.80
N LYS A 39 -6.01 -4.93 4.12
CA LYS A 39 -5.87 -6.28 3.58
C LYS A 39 -4.75 -6.33 2.53
N ALA A 40 -4.72 -5.38 1.59
CA ALA A 40 -3.67 -5.32 0.57
C ALA A 40 -2.26 -5.20 1.17
N ALA A 41 -2.10 -4.36 2.20
CA ALA A 41 -0.84 -4.21 2.91
C ALA A 41 -0.45 -5.51 3.67
N ASN A 42 -1.39 -6.13 4.39
CA ASN A 42 -1.14 -7.38 5.11
C ASN A 42 -0.75 -8.53 4.17
N ASP A 43 -1.49 -8.74 3.08
CA ASP A 43 -1.22 -9.81 2.12
C ASP A 43 0.20 -9.68 1.52
N TRP A 44 0.62 -8.46 1.22
CA TRP A 44 1.96 -8.18 0.71
C TRP A 44 3.05 -8.43 1.75
N TYR A 45 2.87 -7.90 2.97
CA TYR A 45 3.85 -8.05 4.04
C TYR A 45 4.03 -9.51 4.44
N GLN A 46 2.94 -10.29 4.48
CA GLN A 46 3.02 -11.72 4.70
C GLN A 46 3.74 -12.46 3.57
N ARG A 47 3.43 -12.12 2.31
CA ARG A 47 4.01 -12.81 1.15
C ARG A 47 5.51 -12.56 0.98
N PHE A 48 5.96 -11.32 1.17
CA PHE A 48 7.34 -10.93 0.84
C PHE A 48 8.24 -10.76 2.05
N TYR A 49 7.69 -10.38 3.21
CA TYR A 49 8.46 -10.11 4.43
C TYR A 49 8.16 -11.10 5.56
N ARG A 50 7.18 -12.00 5.40
CA ARG A 50 6.78 -13.01 6.39
C ARG A 50 6.47 -12.41 7.76
N THR A 51 5.89 -11.22 7.77
CA THR A 51 5.49 -10.48 8.97
C THR A 51 4.17 -9.77 8.72
N ASP A 52 3.48 -9.39 9.79
CA ASP A 52 2.27 -8.57 9.70
C ASP A 52 2.62 -7.11 9.41
N TYR A 53 1.74 -6.43 8.66
CA TYR A 53 1.87 -4.99 8.46
C TYR A 53 1.45 -4.25 9.74
N GLN A 54 2.42 -3.60 10.39
CA GLN A 54 2.21 -2.90 11.67
C GLN A 54 1.73 -1.44 11.50
N GLY A 55 1.69 -0.91 10.27
CA GLY A 55 1.30 0.48 10.02
C GLY A 55 2.26 1.53 10.60
N VAL A 56 1.98 2.80 10.32
CA VAL A 56 2.51 3.94 11.08
C VAL A 56 1.34 4.43 11.95
N GLN A 57 1.55 4.55 13.27
CA GLN A 57 0.57 5.18 14.18
C GLN A 57 0.22 6.60 13.74
#